data_AF-A0A2D4U0Y4-F1
#
_entry.id   AF-A0A2D4U0Y4-F1
#
_cell.length_a   1.000
_cell.length_b   1.000
_cell.length_c   1.000
_cell.angle_alpha   90.00
_cell.angle_beta   90.00
_cell.angle_gamma   90.00
#
_symmetry.space_group_name_H-M   'P 1'
#
loop_
_entity.id
_entity.type
_entity.pdbx_description
1 polymer ?
#
loop_
_entity_poly.entity_id
_entity_poly.type
_entity_poly.pdbx_seq_one_letter_code
_entity_poly.pdbx_strand_id
1 'polypeptide(L)' 'ELNAELLGLLREQFNMRMQAATGQLAQTHLMKQVRRDIARVKTILTEKAGA' A
#
# COMPACT_ATOMS: atom_id res chain seq x y z
N GLU A 1 12.18 7.60 -7.09
CA GLU A 1 11.17 6.65 -7.61
C GLU A 1 10.42 5.92 -6.49
N LEU A 2 11.09 5.25 -5.55
CA LEU A 2 10.45 4.55 -4.41
C LEU A 2 9.45 5.40 -3.59
N ASN A 3 9.73 6.68 -3.36
CA ASN A 3 8.78 7.59 -2.68
C ASN A 3 7.51 7.87 -3.50
N ALA A 4 7.61 7.91 -4.84
CA ALA A 4 6.46 8.09 -5.72
C ALA A 4 5.60 6.80 -5.75
N GLU A 5 6.25 5.64 -5.76
CA GLU A 5 5.59 4.34 -5.66
C GLU A 5 4.86 4.18 -4.32
N LEU A 6 5.48 4.59 -3.21
CA LEU A 6 4.85 4.62 -1.89
C LEU A 6 3.59 5.49 -1.88
N LEU A 7 3.63 6.68 -2.49
CA LEU A 7 2.45 7.55 -2.61
C LEU A 7 1.34 6.93 -3.47
N GLY A 8 1.71 6.22 -4.54
CA GLY A 8 0.77 5.46 -5.36
C GLY A 8 0.04 4.38 -4.56
N LEU A 9 0.80 3.54 -3.85
CA LEU A 9 0.26 2.45 -3.01
C LEU A 9 -0.61 2.99 -1.86
N LEU A 10 -0.26 4.13 -1.27
CA LEU A 10 -1.09 4.76 -0.23
C LEU A 10 -2.42 5.29 -0.77
N ARG A 11 -2.43 5.85 -1.98
CA ARG A 11 -3.67 6.27 -2.66
C ARG A 11 -4.54 5.06 -3.00
N GLU A 12 -3.94 3.97 -3.47
CA GLU A 12 -4.66 2.71 -3.72
C GLU A 12 -5.25 2.12 -2.43
N GLN A 13 -4.48 2.11 -1.34
CA GLN A 13 -4.95 1.68 -0.03
C GLN A 13 -6.14 2.52 0.44
N PHE A 14 -6.11 3.84 0.24
CA PHE A 14 -7.22 4.73 0.57
C PHE A 14 -8.47 4.38 -0.24
N ASN A 15 -8.33 4.20 -1.56
CA ASN A 15 -9.45 3.81 -2.43
C ASN A 15 -10.05 2.48 -2.00
N MET A 16 -9.22 1.48 -1.70
CA MET A 16 -9.70 0.18 -1.20
C MET A 16 -10.43 0.33 0.15
N ARG A 17 -9.92 1.16 1.07
CA ARG A 17 -10.60 1.45 2.34
C ARG A 17 -11.98 2.07 2.15
N MET A 18 -12.09 3.02 1.22
CA MET A 18 -13.37 3.63 0.86
C MET A 18 -14.33 2.58 0.27
N GLN A 19 -13.85 1.74 -0.65
CA GLN A 19 -14.64 0.64 -1.23
C GLN A 19 -15.11 -0.36 -0.16
N ALA A 20 -14.23 -0.71 0.79
CA ALA A 20 -14.58 -1.59 1.91
C ALA A 20 -15.65 -0.99 2.82
N ALA A 21 -15.54 0.31 3.13
CA ALA A 21 -16.53 1.02 3.94
C ALA A 21 -17.90 1.08 3.26
N THR A 22 -17.93 1.19 1.92
CA THR A 22 -19.17 1.15 1.13
C THR A 22 -19.73 -0.27 0.91
N GLY A 23 -19.02 -1.31 1.35
CA GLY A 23 -19.42 -2.71 1.15
C GLY A 23 -19.28 -3.22 -0.30
N GLN A 24 -18.63 -2.45 -1.19
CA GLN A 24 -18.46 -2.78 -2.61
C GLN A 24 -17.14 -3.50 -2.91
N LEU A 25 -16.33 -3.79 -1.88
CA LEU A 25 -15.02 -4.41 -2.06
C LEU A 25 -15.17 -5.90 -2.39
N ALA A 26 -15.07 -6.25 -3.67
CA ALA A 26 -15.16 -7.63 -4.14
C ALA A 26 -13.95 -8.51 -3.74
N GLN A 27 -12.76 -7.92 -3.60
CA GLN A 27 -11.51 -8.66 -3.40
C GLN A 27 -10.77 -8.22 -2.14
N THR A 28 -11.16 -8.79 -1.00
CA THR A 28 -10.58 -8.48 0.33
C THR A 28 -9.11 -8.88 0.46
N HIS A 29 -8.64 -9.86 -0.32
CA HIS A 29 -7.26 -10.31 -0.30
C HIS A 29 -6.28 -9.24 -0.83
N LEU A 30 -6.73 -8.38 -1.75
CA LEU A 30 -5.91 -7.30 -2.31
C LEU A 30 -5.52 -6.27 -1.25
N MET A 31 -6.37 -6.01 -0.25
CA MET A 31 -6.01 -5.15 0.88
C MET A 31 -4.81 -5.69 1.68
N LYS A 32 -4.66 -7.01 1.76
CA LYS A 32 -3.52 -7.63 2.45
C LYS A 32 -2.25 -7.51 1.61
N GLN A 33 -2.39 -7.61 0.28
CA GLN A 33 -1.29 -7.46 -0.67
C GLN A 33 -0.75 -6.03 -0.66
N VAL A 34 -1.60 -5.01 -0.89
CA VAL A 34 -1.19 -3.59 -0.90
C VAL A 34 -0.51 -3.19 0.42
N ARG A 35 -1.00 -3.69 1.56
CA ARG A 35 -0.39 -3.42 2.88
C ARG A 35 1.02 -4.02 3.01
N ARG A 36 1.25 -5.22 2.45
CA ARG A 36 2.57 -5.86 2.42
C ARG A 36 3.50 -5.17 1.43
N ASP A 37 2.98 -4.70 0.31
CA ASP A 37 3.77 -3.98 -0.69
C ASP A 37 4.26 -2.65 -0.12
N ILE A 38 3.40 -1.89 0.58
CA ILE A 38 3.80 -0.70 1.34
C ILE A 38 4.90 -1.02 2.36
N ALA A 39 4.78 -2.15 3.08
CA ALA A 39 5.79 -2.55 4.05
C ALA A 39 7.15 -2.85 3.38
N ARG A 40 7.16 -3.58 2.25
CA ARG A 40 8.41 -3.85 1.50
C ARG A 40 9.06 -2.57 0.98
N VAL A 41 8.28 -1.65 0.42
CA VAL A 41 8.81 -0.35 -0.05
C VAL A 41 9.42 0.44 1.11
N LYS A 42 8.75 0.46 2.26
CA LYS A 42 9.31 1.08 3.48
C LYS A 42 10.60 0.40 3.94
N THR A 43 10.67 -0.93 3.92
CA THR A 43 11.90 -1.67 4.27
C THR A 43 13.04 -1.31 3.34
N ILE A 44 12.83 -1.31 2.03
CA ILE A 44 13.87 -0.94 1.05
C ILE A 44 14.30 0.52 1.23
N LEU A 45 13.36 1.42 1.55
CA LEU A 45 13.69 2.81 1.86
C LEU A 45 14.59 2.91 3.10
N THR A 46 14.30 2.13 4.15
CA THR A 46 15.16 2.06 5.35
C THR A 46 16.53 1.46 5.03
N GLU A 47 16.59 0.36 4.27
CA GLU A 47 17.85 -0.25 3.85
C GLU A 47 18.71 0.71 3.00
N LYS A 48 18.08 1.49 2.11
CA LYS A 48 18.77 2.51 1.30
C LYS A 48 19.15 3.77 2.08
N ALA A 49 18.40 4.10 3.13
CA ALA A 49 18.74 5.21 4.02
C ALA A 49 19.98 4.90 4.87
N GLY A 50 20.45 3.65 4.87
CA GLY A 50 21.44 3.15 5.78
C GLY A 50 20.76 2.78 7.09
N ALA A 51 20.87 1.51 7.48
CA ALA A 51 20.67 1.14 8.87
C ALA A 51 21.60 1.97 9.77
#